data_AF-A0A2E1KUC7-F1
#
_entry.id   AF-A0A2E1KUC7-F1
#
_cell.length_a   1.000
_cell.length_b   1.000
_cell.length_c   1.000
_cell.angle_alpha   90.00
_cell.angle_beta   90.00
_cell.angle_gamma   90.00
#
_symmetry.space_group_name_H-M   'P 1'
#
loop_
_entity.id
_entity.type
_entity.pdbx_description
1 polymer ?
#
loop_
_entity_poly.entity_id
_entity_poly.type
_entity_poly.pdbx_seq_one_letter_code
_entity_poly.pdbx_strand_id
1 'polypeptide(L)'
;SFQYAPPGAQLFFVVRPAALLASDEGKRVLRSLGPEFSAARQAWETSAGVSWPQISQLIMTVHQEDLQLRAAFVVRLSDAEVAKELLQRWANPEEQQAQGKSYYRGSQWSFLLPEDDPNVFVMASETEVQGVLEFNGRAPPNGAIEKLRRVSDSEQHFTLFATPFSLTGELLRDGRVFFFGPARKIRDPLDELFPRGLDALSFSMHFGDQFYLEMRFFGRTQDRHALAADFHKRIAEIPDQIERYSARLFPHPYWRMVANRYPGMIRYMHNQMRIGVGGDEAVINGVLPSQAAHNLLFGGTMFLLAQPGVAIAGNPAAKPQGPQTVEALLATKLDLSFDQQSLEFAIRDLGQEVKDRHPVLPFAFRIQIVGTDLENDGITRNQQVRDINLTDKSLAEALTQIVVVAQATGKPASHPDQKLVWVVGPDPDQPQSQIVLVTTRIAAMKKNYELPAVFRSE
;
A
#
# COMPACT_ATOMS: atom_id res chain seq x y z
N SER A 1 -22.06 -17.53 -0.14
CA SER A 1 -23.22 -17.75 0.75
C SER A 1 -23.01 -16.93 2.01
N PHE A 2 -24.06 -16.44 2.68
CA PHE A 2 -23.94 -15.83 4.03
C PHE A 2 -24.26 -16.81 5.16
N GLN A 3 -24.20 -18.12 4.86
CA GLN A 3 -24.34 -19.16 5.87
C GLN A 3 -23.29 -18.95 6.99
N TYR A 4 -23.74 -19.13 8.22
CA TYR A 4 -23.03 -18.90 9.48
C TYR A 4 -22.66 -17.44 9.79
N ALA A 5 -23.09 -16.47 8.97
CA ALA A 5 -23.01 -15.07 9.38
C ALA A 5 -23.98 -14.84 10.55
N PRO A 6 -23.57 -14.12 11.61
CA PRO A 6 -24.47 -13.82 12.72
C PRO A 6 -25.67 -12.99 12.25
N PRO A 7 -26.82 -13.12 12.93
CA PRO A 7 -28.02 -12.34 12.63
C PRO A 7 -27.76 -10.83 12.82
N GLY A 8 -28.57 -9.99 12.17
CA GLY A 8 -28.54 -8.53 12.39
C GLY A 8 -27.42 -7.77 11.65
N ALA A 9 -26.47 -8.46 11.01
CA ALA A 9 -25.42 -7.81 10.23
C ALA A 9 -25.99 -6.93 9.09
N GLN A 10 -25.51 -5.69 9.01
CA GLN A 10 -25.80 -4.74 7.92
C GLN A 10 -24.59 -4.37 7.07
N LEU A 11 -23.40 -4.80 7.48
CA LEU A 11 -22.14 -4.55 6.80
C LEU A 11 -21.37 -5.86 6.65
N PHE A 12 -21.11 -6.26 5.41
CA PHE A 12 -20.42 -7.49 5.06
C PHE A 12 -19.23 -7.19 4.17
N PHE A 13 -18.05 -7.67 4.55
CA PHE A 13 -16.87 -7.72 3.71
C PHE A 13 -16.60 -9.17 3.34
N VAL A 14 -16.70 -9.48 2.06
CA VAL A 14 -16.39 -10.80 1.50
C VAL A 14 -15.06 -10.69 0.78
N VAL A 15 -14.10 -11.55 1.13
CA VAL A 15 -12.77 -11.60 0.53
C VAL A 15 -12.46 -13.02 0.13
N ARG A 16 -11.66 -13.21 -0.92
CA ARG A 16 -11.09 -14.52 -1.31
C ARG A 16 -9.57 -14.50 -1.18
N PRO A 17 -9.03 -14.65 0.05
CA PRO A 17 -7.62 -14.38 0.33
C PRO A 17 -6.64 -15.24 -0.48
N ALA A 18 -6.89 -16.54 -0.61
CA ALA A 18 -6.03 -17.43 -1.39
C ALA A 18 -5.97 -17.03 -2.88
N ALA A 19 -7.13 -16.72 -3.48
CA ALA A 19 -7.20 -16.28 -4.88
C ALA A 19 -6.52 -14.91 -5.08
N LEU A 20 -6.76 -13.97 -4.17
CA LEU A 20 -6.11 -12.66 -4.18
C LEU A 20 -4.58 -12.79 -4.15
N LEU A 21 -4.06 -13.64 -3.27
CA LEU A 21 -2.62 -13.88 -3.10
C LEU A 21 -1.98 -14.70 -4.22
N ALA A 22 -2.77 -15.39 -5.05
CA ALA A 22 -2.27 -16.12 -6.20
C ALA A 22 -1.75 -15.17 -7.31
N SER A 23 -2.24 -13.93 -7.37
CA SER A 23 -1.83 -12.93 -8.35
C SER A 23 -0.79 -11.95 -7.79
N ASP A 24 0.14 -11.49 -8.62
CA ASP A 24 1.12 -10.46 -8.22
C ASP A 24 0.47 -9.10 -7.97
N GLU A 25 -0.58 -8.77 -8.72
CA GLU A 25 -1.36 -7.54 -8.48
C GLU A 25 -2.09 -7.61 -7.14
N GLY A 26 -2.73 -8.74 -6.79
CA GLY A 26 -3.37 -8.89 -5.49
C GLY A 26 -2.38 -8.78 -4.31
N LYS A 27 -1.14 -9.28 -4.46
CA LYS A 27 -0.07 -9.03 -3.48
C LYS A 27 0.28 -7.54 -3.38
N ARG A 28 0.30 -6.79 -4.48
CA ARG A 28 0.53 -5.33 -4.49
C ARG A 28 -0.61 -4.57 -3.83
N VAL A 29 -1.86 -4.96 -4.10
CA VAL A 29 -3.07 -4.42 -3.46
C VAL A 29 -2.97 -4.56 -1.94
N LEU A 30 -2.66 -5.75 -1.43
CA LEU A 30 -2.52 -5.94 0.01
C LEU A 30 -1.36 -5.13 0.62
N ARG A 31 -0.23 -5.01 -0.08
CA ARG A 31 0.87 -4.14 0.37
C ARG A 31 0.49 -2.66 0.39
N SER A 32 -0.37 -2.21 -0.53
CA SER A 32 -0.80 -0.81 -0.62
C SER A 32 -1.70 -0.35 0.54
N LEU A 33 -2.29 -1.28 1.29
CA LEU A 33 -3.04 -0.99 2.53
C LEU A 33 -2.11 -0.61 3.70
N GLY A 34 -0.80 -0.82 3.55
CA GLY A 34 0.20 -0.33 4.49
C GLY A 34 0.44 -1.24 5.71
N PRO A 35 1.34 -0.81 6.61
CA PRO A 35 1.83 -1.64 7.72
C PRO A 35 0.78 -1.91 8.80
N GLU A 36 -0.15 -0.99 9.04
CA GLU A 36 -1.22 -1.19 10.03
C GLU A 36 -2.13 -2.35 9.64
N PHE A 37 -2.52 -2.40 8.35
CA PHE A 37 -3.28 -3.52 7.83
C PHE A 37 -2.46 -4.82 7.90
N SER A 38 -1.18 -4.79 7.55
CA SER A 38 -0.31 -5.98 7.65
C SER A 38 -0.23 -6.51 9.08
N ALA A 39 -0.11 -5.64 10.08
CA ALA A 39 -0.10 -6.00 11.49
C ALA A 39 -1.46 -6.55 11.95
N ALA A 40 -2.56 -5.90 11.56
CA ALA A 40 -3.91 -6.35 11.87
C ALA A 40 -4.20 -7.73 11.26
N ARG A 41 -3.80 -7.95 10.01
CA ARG A 41 -3.88 -9.26 9.34
C ARG A 41 -3.09 -10.33 10.10
N GLN A 42 -1.83 -10.05 10.46
CA GLN A 42 -0.98 -11.02 11.15
C GLN A 42 -1.52 -11.36 12.55
N ALA A 43 -2.02 -10.36 13.28
CA ALA A 43 -2.68 -10.58 14.56
C ALA A 43 -3.93 -11.45 14.40
N TRP A 44 -4.74 -11.18 13.37
CA TRP A 44 -5.91 -11.98 13.05
C TRP A 44 -5.55 -13.42 12.66
N GLU A 45 -4.55 -13.64 11.79
CA GLU A 45 -4.08 -14.98 11.38
C GLU A 45 -3.59 -15.78 12.61
N THR A 46 -2.92 -15.10 13.55
CA THR A 46 -2.48 -15.70 14.81
C THR A 46 -3.66 -16.14 15.67
N SER A 47 -4.67 -15.29 15.85
CA SER A 47 -5.88 -15.63 16.62
C SER A 47 -6.74 -16.69 15.94
N ALA A 48 -6.80 -16.67 14.60
CA ALA A 48 -7.58 -17.63 13.81
C ALA A 48 -6.91 -19.00 13.69
N GLY A 49 -5.59 -19.09 13.93
CA GLY A 49 -4.83 -20.33 13.76
C GLY A 49 -4.62 -20.75 12.29
N VAL A 50 -4.89 -19.85 11.34
CA VAL A 50 -4.78 -20.09 9.90
C VAL A 50 -4.25 -18.87 9.17
N SER A 51 -3.51 -19.11 8.10
CA SER A 51 -2.97 -18.06 7.22
C SER A 51 -3.90 -17.81 6.03
N TRP A 52 -3.87 -16.60 5.47
CA TRP A 52 -4.71 -16.22 4.32
C TRP A 52 -4.60 -17.14 3.10
N PRO A 53 -3.42 -17.69 2.72
CA PRO A 53 -3.34 -18.68 1.63
C PRO A 53 -4.19 -19.94 1.85
N GLN A 54 -4.50 -20.28 3.11
CA GLN A 54 -5.34 -21.44 3.46
C GLN A 54 -6.84 -21.12 3.40
N ILE A 55 -7.22 -19.89 3.08
CA ILE A 55 -8.60 -19.40 3.15
C ILE A 55 -9.13 -19.15 1.74
N SER A 56 -10.12 -19.93 1.33
CA SER A 56 -10.80 -19.78 0.05
C SER A 56 -11.79 -18.61 0.08
N GLN A 57 -12.45 -18.38 1.22
CA GLN A 57 -13.36 -17.26 1.45
C GLN A 57 -13.34 -16.81 2.92
N LEU A 58 -13.32 -15.51 3.12
CA LEU A 58 -13.48 -14.85 4.42
C LEU A 58 -14.67 -13.89 4.33
N ILE A 59 -15.64 -14.05 5.22
CA ILE A 59 -16.73 -13.09 5.41
C ILE A 59 -16.55 -12.44 6.76
N MET A 60 -16.28 -11.13 6.78
CA MET A 60 -16.32 -10.31 7.98
C MET A 60 -17.65 -9.57 8.03
N THR A 61 -18.36 -9.73 9.14
CA THR A 61 -19.51 -8.89 9.48
C THR A 61 -19.14 -7.94 10.59
N VAL A 62 -19.66 -6.72 10.52
CA VAL A 62 -19.49 -5.72 11.57
C VAL A 62 -20.84 -5.49 12.23
N HIS A 63 -20.84 -5.67 13.54
CA HIS A 63 -21.98 -5.49 14.43
C HIS A 63 -21.68 -4.34 15.37
N GLN A 64 -22.73 -3.65 15.78
CA GLN A 64 -22.64 -2.59 16.75
C GLN A 64 -23.58 -2.87 17.91
N GLU A 65 -23.01 -2.88 19.12
CA GLU A 65 -23.77 -2.86 20.36
C GLU A 65 -23.26 -1.69 21.20
N ASP A 66 -24.16 -0.74 21.49
CA ASP A 66 -23.81 0.55 22.07
C ASP A 66 -22.67 1.24 21.32
N LEU A 67 -21.62 1.67 22.03
CA LEU A 67 -20.43 2.33 21.48
C LEU A 67 -19.38 1.34 20.97
N GLN A 68 -19.55 0.04 21.19
CA GLN A 68 -18.57 -0.98 20.83
C GLN A 68 -18.87 -1.59 19.47
N LEU A 69 -17.80 -1.83 18.72
CA LEU A 69 -17.86 -2.55 17.46
C LEU A 69 -17.39 -3.97 17.69
N ARG A 70 -18.18 -4.92 17.18
CA ARG A 70 -17.84 -6.33 17.20
C ARG A 70 -17.72 -6.81 15.77
N ALA A 71 -16.64 -7.52 15.49
CA ALA A 71 -16.48 -8.23 14.24
C ALA A 71 -16.81 -9.71 14.44
N ALA A 72 -17.41 -10.32 13.43
CA ALA A 72 -17.53 -11.76 13.36
C ALA A 72 -17.05 -12.24 11.99
N PHE A 73 -16.29 -13.32 12.00
CA PHE A 73 -15.64 -13.88 10.83
C PHE A 73 -16.20 -15.26 10.54
N VAL A 74 -16.67 -15.47 9.32
CA VAL A 74 -16.95 -16.80 8.76
C VAL A 74 -15.81 -17.12 7.82
N VAL A 75 -15.07 -18.18 8.12
CA VAL A 75 -13.87 -18.57 7.39
C VAL A 75 -14.14 -19.89 6.70
N ARG A 76 -13.99 -19.92 5.38
CA ARG A 76 -13.99 -21.15 4.59
C ARG A 76 -12.55 -21.46 4.20
N LEU A 77 -12.09 -22.62 4.62
CA LEU A 77 -10.78 -23.15 4.31
C LEU A 77 -10.74 -23.69 2.88
N SER A 78 -9.55 -23.68 2.30
CA SER A 78 -9.26 -24.31 1.01
C SER A 78 -9.05 -25.83 1.16
N ASP A 79 -8.72 -26.30 2.36
CA ASP A 79 -8.39 -27.69 2.68
C ASP A 79 -9.03 -28.10 4.02
N ALA A 80 -9.81 -29.17 3.99
CA ALA A 80 -10.52 -29.73 5.14
C ALA A 80 -9.56 -30.32 6.19
N GLU A 81 -8.36 -30.73 5.80
CA GLU A 81 -7.39 -31.30 6.75
C GLU A 81 -6.92 -30.25 7.76
N VAL A 82 -6.83 -28.98 7.33
CA VAL A 82 -6.51 -27.85 8.23
C VAL A 82 -7.57 -27.69 9.32
N ALA A 83 -8.84 -28.01 9.03
CA ALA A 83 -9.93 -27.89 9.99
C ALA A 83 -9.79 -28.84 11.18
N LYS A 84 -9.23 -30.04 10.96
CA LYS A 84 -9.04 -31.06 11.99
C LYS A 84 -8.04 -30.64 13.07
N GLU A 85 -7.13 -29.73 12.72
CA GLU A 85 -6.08 -29.24 13.61
C GLU A 85 -6.49 -27.97 14.37
N LEU A 86 -7.63 -27.35 14.04
CA LEU A 86 -7.99 -26.01 14.56
C LEU A 86 -8.06 -25.98 16.09
N LEU A 87 -8.68 -26.98 16.72
CA LEU A 87 -8.74 -27.05 18.19
C LEU A 87 -7.35 -27.04 18.82
N GLN A 88 -6.42 -27.83 18.26
CA GLN A 88 -5.03 -27.85 18.72
C GLN A 88 -4.35 -26.49 18.51
N ARG A 89 -4.56 -25.85 17.35
CA ARG A 89 -3.99 -24.53 17.02
C ARG A 89 -4.52 -23.42 17.91
N TRP A 90 -5.73 -23.56 18.44
CA TRP A 90 -6.32 -22.68 19.45
C TRP A 90 -5.97 -23.08 20.89
N ALA A 91 -5.02 -24.00 21.08
CA ALA A 91 -4.59 -24.53 22.38
C ALA A 91 -5.68 -25.28 23.16
N ASN A 92 -6.55 -26.01 22.45
CA ASN A 92 -7.66 -26.81 22.98
C ASN A 92 -8.57 -26.00 23.92
N PRO A 93 -9.27 -24.98 23.38
CA PRO A 93 -10.18 -24.13 24.15
C PRO A 93 -11.29 -24.92 24.83
N GLU A 94 -11.85 -24.34 25.90
CA GLU A 94 -12.93 -24.96 26.65
C GLU A 94 -14.19 -25.12 25.79
N GLU A 95 -14.75 -26.33 25.74
CA GLU A 95 -16.00 -26.59 25.07
C GLU A 95 -17.18 -26.06 25.90
N GLN A 96 -18.09 -25.36 25.24
CA GLN A 96 -19.31 -24.81 25.78
C GLN A 96 -20.50 -25.32 24.96
N GLN A 97 -21.69 -25.25 25.53
CA GLN A 97 -22.92 -25.72 24.89
C GLN A 97 -23.95 -24.60 24.81
N ALA A 98 -24.52 -24.40 23.62
CA ALA A 98 -25.65 -23.50 23.41
C ALA A 98 -26.56 -24.07 22.32
N GLN A 99 -27.89 -24.00 22.52
CA GLN A 99 -28.88 -24.52 21.58
C GLN A 99 -28.66 -26.00 21.18
N GLY A 100 -28.10 -26.80 22.10
CA GLY A 100 -27.79 -28.23 21.86
C GLY A 100 -26.60 -28.48 20.94
N LYS A 101 -25.75 -27.47 20.70
CA LYS A 101 -24.56 -27.54 19.85
C LYS A 101 -23.34 -27.02 20.62
N SER A 102 -22.19 -27.61 20.30
CA SER A 102 -20.90 -27.22 20.87
C SER A 102 -20.35 -25.95 20.22
N TYR A 103 -19.76 -25.09 21.04
CA TYR A 103 -18.85 -24.04 20.60
C TYR A 103 -17.65 -23.98 21.55
N TYR A 104 -16.60 -23.28 21.17
CA TYR A 104 -15.35 -23.26 21.92
C TYR A 104 -14.99 -21.85 22.37
N ARG A 105 -14.70 -21.68 23.66
CA ARG A 105 -14.37 -20.37 24.25
C ARG A 105 -12.85 -20.21 24.35
N GLY A 106 -12.30 -19.34 23.52
CA GLY A 106 -10.92 -18.87 23.62
C GLY A 106 -10.79 -17.64 24.54
N SER A 107 -9.56 -17.11 24.63
CA SER A 107 -9.25 -15.95 25.49
C SER A 107 -9.82 -14.63 24.96
N GLN A 108 -9.81 -14.45 23.64
CA GLN A 108 -10.33 -13.23 22.96
C GLN A 108 -11.54 -13.50 22.07
N TRP A 109 -11.65 -14.72 21.55
CA TRP A 109 -12.65 -15.10 20.56
C TRP A 109 -13.34 -16.40 20.97
N SER A 110 -14.59 -16.54 20.58
CA SER A 110 -15.32 -17.79 20.57
C SER A 110 -15.31 -18.37 19.16
N PHE A 111 -15.25 -19.69 19.07
CA PHE A 111 -15.16 -20.43 17.83
C PHE A 111 -16.32 -21.41 17.68
N LEU A 112 -16.84 -21.54 16.46
CA LEU A 112 -17.81 -22.56 16.10
C LEU A 112 -17.25 -23.39 14.93
N LEU A 113 -17.29 -24.71 15.07
CA LEU A 113 -17.00 -25.67 14.01
C LEU A 113 -18.33 -26.33 13.59
N PRO A 114 -18.96 -25.90 12.49
CA PRO A 114 -20.21 -26.50 12.03
C PRO A 114 -20.03 -27.97 11.65
N GLU A 115 -20.89 -28.84 12.19
CA GLU A 115 -20.87 -30.28 11.89
C GLU A 115 -21.23 -30.59 10.43
N ASP A 116 -22.00 -29.73 9.78
CA ASP A 116 -22.49 -29.91 8.41
C ASP A 116 -21.55 -29.36 7.32
N ASP A 117 -20.50 -28.60 7.69
CA ASP A 117 -19.50 -28.08 6.75
C ASP A 117 -18.10 -28.08 7.40
N PRO A 118 -17.30 -29.16 7.21
CA PRO A 118 -16.00 -29.30 7.86
C PRO A 118 -14.95 -28.30 7.34
N ASN A 119 -15.24 -27.57 6.25
CA ASN A 119 -14.35 -26.54 5.74
C ASN A 119 -14.60 -25.17 6.35
N VAL A 120 -15.61 -25.03 7.22
CA VAL A 120 -16.00 -23.74 7.77
C VAL A 120 -15.69 -23.69 9.26
N PHE A 121 -15.27 -22.51 9.72
CA PHE A 121 -15.38 -22.15 11.12
C PHE A 121 -15.86 -20.70 11.27
N VAL A 122 -16.50 -20.41 12.40
CA VAL A 122 -16.84 -19.05 12.80
C VAL A 122 -15.92 -18.63 13.93
N MET A 123 -15.47 -17.37 13.88
CA MET A 123 -14.67 -16.73 14.92
C MET A 123 -15.32 -15.38 15.24
N ALA A 124 -15.87 -15.24 16.44
CA ALA A 124 -16.62 -14.04 16.84
C ALA A 124 -16.65 -13.90 18.38
N SER A 125 -17.36 -12.90 18.90
CA SER A 125 -17.68 -12.89 20.34
C SER A 125 -18.66 -14.02 20.68
N GLU A 126 -18.75 -14.38 21.96
CA GLU A 126 -19.68 -15.38 22.45
C GLU A 126 -21.14 -15.08 22.06
N THR A 127 -21.58 -13.82 22.18
CA THR A 127 -22.91 -13.35 21.76
C THR A 127 -23.20 -13.66 20.29
N GLU A 128 -22.25 -13.36 19.39
CA GLU A 128 -22.46 -13.58 17.96
C GLU A 128 -22.44 -15.07 17.61
N VAL A 129 -21.59 -15.88 18.24
CA VAL A 129 -21.59 -17.35 18.06
C VAL A 129 -22.92 -17.95 18.50
N GLN A 130 -23.46 -17.52 19.65
CA GLN A 130 -24.77 -17.98 20.12
C GLN A 130 -25.89 -17.57 19.16
N GLY A 131 -25.84 -16.36 18.59
CA GLY A 131 -26.77 -15.92 17.56
C GLY A 131 -26.69 -16.78 16.28
N VAL A 132 -25.49 -17.20 15.87
CA VAL A 132 -25.34 -18.15 14.75
C VAL A 132 -26.01 -19.49 15.08
N LEU A 133 -25.85 -19.99 16.30
CA LEU A 133 -26.45 -21.26 16.74
C LEU A 133 -27.98 -21.20 16.81
N GLU A 134 -28.55 -20.11 17.33
CA GLU A 134 -30.01 -19.89 17.41
C GLU A 134 -30.68 -20.01 16.03
N PHE A 135 -30.04 -19.46 14.99
CA PHE A 135 -30.53 -19.52 13.62
C PHE A 135 -30.00 -20.71 12.82
N ASN A 136 -29.32 -21.67 13.47
CA ASN A 136 -28.71 -22.83 12.82
C ASN A 136 -27.80 -22.46 11.62
N GLY A 137 -27.08 -21.35 11.73
CA GLY A 137 -26.22 -20.82 10.67
C GLY A 137 -26.97 -20.27 9.44
N ARG A 138 -28.29 -20.09 9.52
CA ARG A 138 -29.13 -19.65 8.40
C ARG A 138 -29.92 -18.39 8.73
N ALA A 139 -29.31 -17.48 9.50
CA ALA A 139 -29.89 -16.19 9.79
C ALA A 139 -30.17 -15.43 8.47
N PRO A 140 -31.40 -14.95 8.24
CA PRO A 140 -31.70 -14.19 7.05
C PRO A 140 -31.01 -12.82 7.11
N PRO A 141 -30.22 -12.43 6.11
CA PRO A 141 -29.71 -11.07 6.04
C PRO A 141 -30.85 -10.09 5.73
N ASN A 142 -30.57 -8.78 5.84
CA ASN A 142 -31.49 -7.75 5.38
C ASN A 142 -31.95 -8.04 3.94
N GLY A 143 -33.25 -7.92 3.64
CA GLY A 143 -33.80 -8.30 2.35
C GLY A 143 -33.20 -7.57 1.14
N ALA A 144 -32.79 -6.30 1.29
CA ALA A 144 -32.10 -5.56 0.23
C ALA A 144 -30.68 -6.07 0.01
N ILE A 145 -29.96 -6.39 1.09
CA ILE A 145 -28.63 -7.02 1.04
C ILE A 145 -28.72 -8.43 0.42
N GLU A 146 -29.73 -9.23 0.77
CA GLU A 146 -29.94 -10.56 0.20
C GLU A 146 -30.16 -10.51 -1.31
N LYS A 147 -30.92 -9.52 -1.79
CA LYS A 147 -31.12 -9.31 -3.22
C LYS A 147 -29.80 -9.04 -3.93
N LEU A 148 -28.99 -8.12 -3.41
CA LEU A 148 -27.66 -7.83 -3.96
C LEU A 148 -26.77 -9.07 -3.94
N ARG A 149 -26.72 -9.80 -2.82
CA ARG A 149 -25.92 -11.02 -2.67
C ARG A 149 -26.27 -12.10 -3.70
N ARG A 150 -27.53 -12.19 -4.13
CA ARG A 150 -27.97 -13.18 -5.15
C ARG A 150 -27.52 -12.82 -6.57
N VAL A 151 -27.31 -11.55 -6.86
CA VAL A 151 -26.93 -11.07 -8.20
C VAL A 151 -25.44 -10.72 -8.31
N SER A 152 -24.72 -10.67 -7.19
CA SER A 152 -23.27 -10.50 -7.17
C SER A 152 -22.54 -11.76 -7.60
N ASP A 153 -21.43 -11.57 -8.30
CA ASP A 153 -20.52 -12.63 -8.72
C ASP A 153 -19.70 -13.15 -7.53
N SER A 154 -19.72 -14.47 -7.32
CA SER A 154 -18.99 -15.12 -6.22
C SER A 154 -17.49 -15.18 -6.44
N GLU A 155 -16.99 -15.04 -7.67
CA GLU A 155 -15.57 -15.11 -8.02
C GLU A 155 -14.82 -13.77 -7.88
N GLN A 156 -15.53 -12.71 -7.48
CA GLN A 156 -14.90 -11.44 -7.13
C GLN A 156 -13.95 -11.64 -5.95
N HIS A 157 -12.76 -11.03 -6.02
CA HIS A 157 -11.74 -11.16 -4.97
C HIS A 157 -12.13 -10.40 -3.70
N PHE A 158 -12.90 -9.33 -3.87
CA PHE A 158 -13.47 -8.53 -2.79
C PHE A 158 -14.90 -8.13 -3.12
N THR A 159 -15.79 -8.16 -2.14
CA THR A 159 -17.14 -7.59 -2.24
C THR A 159 -17.58 -7.03 -0.89
N LEU A 160 -17.96 -5.76 -0.89
CA LEU A 160 -18.63 -5.09 0.21
C LEU A 160 -20.14 -5.15 -0.04
N PHE A 161 -20.93 -5.49 0.97
CA PHE A 161 -22.37 -5.23 1.02
C PHE A 161 -22.68 -4.35 2.22
N ALA A 162 -23.49 -3.32 2.01
CA ALA A 162 -23.83 -2.38 3.08
C ALA A 162 -25.21 -1.76 2.88
N THR A 163 -25.81 -1.32 3.98
CA THR A 163 -26.82 -0.25 3.92
C THR A 163 -26.10 1.10 4.05
N PRO A 164 -26.57 2.19 3.41
CA PRO A 164 -25.96 3.51 3.59
C PRO A 164 -25.89 3.91 5.07
N PHE A 165 -26.96 3.61 5.81
CA PHE A 165 -27.05 3.88 7.24
C PHE A 165 -25.99 3.12 8.06
N SER A 166 -25.70 1.86 7.74
CA SER A 166 -24.64 1.10 8.43
C SER A 166 -23.26 1.73 8.27
N LEU A 167 -22.99 2.37 7.13
CA LEU A 167 -21.72 3.04 6.86
C LEU A 167 -21.63 4.42 7.54
N THR A 168 -22.61 5.30 7.31
CA THR A 168 -22.49 6.70 7.75
C THR A 168 -23.20 6.97 9.08
N GLY A 169 -24.33 6.30 9.34
CA GLY A 169 -25.14 6.45 10.55
C GLY A 169 -24.73 5.56 11.73
N GLU A 170 -24.07 4.43 11.47
CA GLU A 170 -23.58 3.50 12.51
C GLU A 170 -22.05 3.54 12.62
N LEU A 171 -21.32 3.10 11.58
CA LEU A 171 -19.86 2.97 11.62
C LEU A 171 -19.13 4.32 11.79
N LEU A 172 -19.53 5.34 11.03
CA LEU A 172 -18.87 6.65 10.99
C LEU A 172 -19.61 7.76 11.75
N ARG A 173 -20.46 7.40 12.71
CA ARG A 173 -21.19 8.36 13.54
C ARG A 173 -20.30 9.00 14.62
N ASP A 174 -20.54 10.26 14.92
CA ASP A 174 -19.84 10.99 16.00
C ASP A 174 -19.89 10.21 17.32
N GLY A 175 -18.74 10.10 17.98
CA GLY A 175 -18.61 9.40 19.27
C GLY A 175 -18.41 7.88 19.17
N ARG A 176 -18.38 7.30 17.96
CA ARG A 176 -18.07 5.87 17.75
C ARG A 176 -16.56 5.64 17.56
N VAL A 177 -16.09 4.43 17.85
CA VAL A 177 -14.65 4.11 17.81
C VAL A 177 -14.04 4.32 16.41
N PHE A 178 -14.74 3.96 15.32
CA PHE A 178 -14.27 4.21 13.94
C PHE A 178 -14.39 5.67 13.48
N PHE A 179 -15.03 6.55 14.25
CA PHE A 179 -15.11 7.97 13.92
C PHE A 179 -13.83 8.74 14.28
N PHE A 180 -12.94 8.17 15.08
CA PHE A 180 -11.68 8.83 15.43
C PHE A 180 -10.60 8.62 14.35
N GLY A 181 -9.68 9.57 14.23
CA GLY A 181 -8.55 9.46 13.30
C GLY A 181 -8.88 9.68 11.82
N PRO A 182 -8.13 9.06 10.89
CA PRO A 182 -8.27 9.23 9.43
C PRO A 182 -9.69 8.95 8.89
N ALA A 183 -10.40 8.00 9.49
CA ALA A 183 -11.73 7.57 9.05
C ALA A 183 -12.81 8.67 9.20
N ARG A 184 -12.60 9.69 10.04
CA ARG A 184 -13.50 10.86 10.08
C ARG A 184 -13.61 11.56 8.74
N LYS A 185 -12.54 11.57 7.94
CA LYS A 185 -12.43 12.34 6.69
C LYS A 185 -13.30 11.79 5.56
N ILE A 186 -13.72 10.52 5.66
CA ILE A 186 -14.56 9.89 4.62
C ILE A 186 -16.05 10.03 4.88
N ARG A 187 -16.47 10.45 6.08
CA ARG A 187 -17.89 10.51 6.41
C ARG A 187 -18.65 11.46 5.47
N ASP A 188 -18.29 12.75 5.46
CA ASP A 188 -19.01 13.73 4.65
C ASP A 188 -18.95 13.39 3.15
N PRO A 189 -17.80 12.97 2.58
CA PRO A 189 -17.75 12.47 1.20
C PRO A 189 -18.66 11.26 0.94
N LEU A 190 -18.79 10.32 1.88
CA LEU A 190 -19.68 9.16 1.72
C LEU A 190 -21.15 9.57 1.82
N ASP A 191 -21.51 10.46 2.75
CA ASP A 191 -22.86 11.02 2.87
C ASP A 191 -23.26 11.80 1.60
N GLU A 192 -22.31 12.53 0.98
CA GLU A 192 -22.52 13.22 -0.29
C GLU A 192 -22.60 12.26 -1.48
N LEU A 193 -21.85 11.17 -1.46
CA LEU A 193 -21.82 10.17 -2.54
C LEU A 193 -23.08 9.33 -2.59
N PHE A 194 -23.68 8.98 -1.45
CA PHE A 194 -24.86 8.13 -1.42
C PHE A 194 -26.15 8.90 -1.76
N PRO A 195 -26.83 8.57 -2.87
CA PRO A 195 -28.10 9.18 -3.21
C PRO A 195 -29.16 8.85 -2.16
N ARG A 196 -30.08 9.78 -1.94
CA ARG A 196 -31.25 9.54 -1.07
C ARG A 196 -32.06 8.38 -1.63
N GLY A 197 -32.71 7.59 -0.78
CA GLY A 197 -33.59 6.48 -1.21
C GLY A 197 -32.87 5.18 -1.57
N LEU A 198 -31.57 5.10 -1.31
CA LEU A 198 -30.77 3.88 -1.41
C LEU A 198 -31.04 2.97 -0.19
N ASP A 199 -31.50 1.75 -0.42
CA ASP A 199 -31.74 0.75 0.64
C ASP A 199 -30.48 -0.07 0.93
N ALA A 200 -29.75 -0.48 -0.11
CA ALA A 200 -28.50 -1.22 -0.01
C ALA A 200 -27.61 -0.98 -1.22
N LEU A 201 -26.31 -1.19 -1.02
CA LEU A 201 -25.30 -1.16 -2.07
C LEU A 201 -24.35 -2.34 -1.96
N SER A 202 -23.78 -2.74 -3.09
CA SER A 202 -22.62 -3.62 -3.14
C SER A 202 -21.51 -2.97 -3.95
N PHE A 203 -20.27 -3.17 -3.52
CA PHE A 203 -19.08 -2.76 -4.25
C PHE A 203 -18.11 -3.95 -4.34
N SER A 204 -17.80 -4.40 -5.53
CA SER A 204 -16.93 -5.55 -5.78
C SER A 204 -15.74 -5.21 -6.65
N MET A 205 -14.66 -5.96 -6.44
CA MET A 205 -13.40 -5.82 -7.17
C MET A 205 -12.86 -7.21 -7.56
N HIS A 206 -12.33 -7.31 -8.77
CA HIS A 206 -11.56 -8.45 -9.24
C HIS A 206 -10.19 -8.00 -9.77
N PHE A 207 -9.15 -8.72 -9.34
CA PHE A 207 -7.74 -8.37 -9.57
C PHE A 207 -7.08 -9.42 -10.46
N GLY A 208 -7.45 -9.44 -11.74
CA GLY A 208 -6.90 -10.35 -12.75
C GLY A 208 -5.94 -9.64 -13.71
N ASP A 209 -5.93 -10.11 -14.96
CA ASP A 209 -5.22 -9.46 -16.07
C ASP A 209 -5.69 -8.02 -16.30
N GLN A 210 -6.94 -7.75 -15.93
CA GLN A 210 -7.52 -6.43 -15.84
C GLN A 210 -8.08 -6.21 -14.43
N PHE A 211 -8.12 -4.95 -14.00
CA PHE A 211 -8.79 -4.56 -12.77
C PHE A 211 -10.26 -4.27 -13.09
N TYR A 212 -11.15 -5.12 -12.59
CA TYR A 212 -12.59 -4.92 -12.69
C TYR A 212 -13.15 -4.38 -11.38
N LEU A 213 -14.03 -3.38 -11.49
CA LEU A 213 -14.82 -2.89 -10.37
C LEU A 213 -16.30 -2.85 -10.77
N GLU A 214 -17.17 -3.14 -9.81
CA GLU A 214 -18.61 -3.07 -9.99
C GLU A 214 -19.28 -2.55 -8.74
N MET A 215 -20.25 -1.67 -8.92
CA MET A 215 -21.17 -1.18 -7.92
C MET A 215 -22.58 -1.57 -8.32
N ARG A 216 -23.35 -2.06 -7.36
CA ARG A 216 -24.78 -2.29 -7.53
C ARG A 216 -25.55 -1.56 -6.45
N PHE A 217 -26.68 -1.00 -6.82
CA PHE A 217 -27.52 -0.22 -5.93
C PHE A 217 -28.95 -0.72 -6.00
N PHE A 218 -29.55 -0.91 -4.83
CA PHE A 218 -30.94 -1.26 -4.71
C PHE A 218 -31.67 -0.13 -3.95
N GLY A 219 -32.65 0.49 -4.62
CA GLY A 219 -33.54 1.48 -4.03
C GLY A 219 -34.98 1.16 -4.40
N ARG A 220 -35.85 0.95 -3.40
CA ARG A 220 -37.23 0.49 -3.61
C ARG A 220 -38.10 1.44 -4.45
N THR A 221 -37.87 2.74 -4.36
CA THR A 221 -38.81 3.76 -4.86
C THR A 221 -38.27 4.60 -6.01
N GLN A 222 -37.02 4.39 -6.41
CA GLN A 222 -36.37 5.18 -7.45
C GLN A 222 -36.23 4.41 -8.75
N ASP A 223 -36.29 5.15 -9.86
CA ASP A 223 -35.90 4.61 -11.16
C ASP A 223 -34.42 4.21 -11.14
N ARG A 224 -34.12 3.02 -11.65
CA ARG A 224 -32.79 2.40 -11.56
C ARG A 224 -31.78 3.15 -12.41
N HIS A 225 -32.17 3.59 -13.62
CA HIS A 225 -31.30 4.39 -14.46
C HIS A 225 -31.02 5.76 -13.83
N ALA A 226 -32.03 6.39 -13.26
CA ALA A 226 -31.86 7.66 -12.55
C ALA A 226 -30.94 7.52 -11.33
N LEU A 227 -31.10 6.45 -10.53
CA LEU A 227 -30.24 6.16 -9.38
C LEU A 227 -28.78 5.96 -9.80
N ALA A 228 -28.55 5.17 -10.87
CA ALA A 228 -27.21 4.92 -11.39
C ALA A 228 -26.59 6.19 -12.01
N ALA A 229 -27.38 7.01 -12.70
CA ALA A 229 -26.95 8.28 -13.27
C ALA A 229 -26.61 9.32 -12.19
N ASP A 230 -27.40 9.42 -11.11
CA ASP A 230 -27.10 10.32 -10.00
C ASP A 230 -25.80 9.90 -9.31
N PHE A 231 -25.62 8.60 -9.05
CA PHE A 231 -24.38 8.10 -8.45
C PHE A 231 -23.17 8.35 -9.34
N HIS A 232 -23.26 8.03 -10.63
CA HIS A 232 -22.19 8.27 -11.60
C HIS A 232 -21.81 9.76 -11.68
N LYS A 233 -22.81 10.66 -11.66
CA LYS A 233 -22.59 12.11 -11.62
C LYS A 233 -21.84 12.53 -10.34
N ARG A 234 -22.18 11.98 -9.18
CA ARG A 234 -21.49 12.26 -7.91
C ARG A 234 -20.03 11.78 -7.93
N ILE A 235 -19.75 10.61 -8.53
CA ILE A 235 -18.37 10.14 -8.72
C ILE A 235 -17.56 11.15 -9.55
N ALA A 236 -18.16 11.77 -10.55
CA ALA A 236 -17.50 12.75 -11.41
C ALA A 236 -16.97 13.98 -10.64
N GLU A 237 -17.54 14.28 -9.47
CA GLU A 237 -17.15 15.42 -8.63
C GLU A 237 -15.95 15.09 -7.72
N ILE A 238 -15.69 13.80 -7.46
CA ILE A 238 -14.63 13.34 -6.54
C ILE A 238 -13.23 13.84 -6.94
N PRO A 239 -12.78 13.79 -8.22
CA PRO A 239 -11.47 14.32 -8.62
C PRO A 239 -11.25 15.76 -8.16
N ASP A 240 -12.24 16.63 -8.32
CA ASP A 240 -12.13 18.05 -8.00
C ASP A 240 -12.16 18.30 -6.48
N GLN A 241 -12.84 17.43 -5.71
CA GLN A 241 -12.73 17.41 -4.25
C GLN A 241 -11.31 17.05 -3.79
N ILE A 242 -10.71 16.02 -4.42
CA ILE A 242 -9.34 15.59 -4.13
C ILE A 242 -8.33 16.68 -4.53
N GLU A 243 -8.48 17.34 -5.69
CA GLU A 243 -7.60 18.45 -6.10
C GLU A 243 -7.62 19.58 -5.07
N ARG A 244 -8.81 20.01 -4.63
CA ARG A 244 -8.97 21.04 -3.59
C ARG A 244 -8.39 20.62 -2.24
N TYR A 245 -8.46 19.33 -1.91
CA TYR A 245 -7.82 18.81 -0.70
C TYR A 245 -6.30 18.78 -0.85
N SER A 246 -5.79 18.26 -1.97
CA SER A 246 -4.36 18.17 -2.29
C SER A 246 -3.67 19.53 -2.30
N ALA A 247 -4.35 20.60 -2.74
CA ALA A 247 -3.81 21.96 -2.72
C ALA A 247 -3.46 22.47 -1.30
N ARG A 248 -4.04 21.85 -0.26
CA ARG A 248 -3.79 22.17 1.15
C ARG A 248 -2.80 21.21 1.82
N LEU A 249 -2.30 20.22 1.08
CA LEU A 249 -1.37 19.22 1.59
C LEU A 249 0.08 19.58 1.23
N PHE A 250 1.00 19.19 2.11
CA PHE A 250 2.43 19.14 1.83
C PHE A 250 2.87 17.66 1.79
N PRO A 251 2.62 16.95 0.68
CA PRO A 251 2.91 15.52 0.60
C PRO A 251 4.42 15.29 0.74
N HIS A 252 4.77 14.29 1.56
CA HIS A 252 6.16 13.84 1.71
C HIS A 252 6.72 13.39 0.35
N PRO A 253 8.02 13.63 0.04
CA PRO A 253 8.64 13.25 -1.24
C PRO A 253 8.31 11.81 -1.69
N TYR A 254 8.30 10.87 -0.74
CA TYR A 254 7.95 9.46 -0.95
C TYR A 254 6.70 9.22 -1.81
N TRP A 255 5.63 10.01 -1.62
CA TRP A 255 4.37 9.81 -2.34
C TRP A 255 3.90 11.03 -3.13
N ARG A 256 4.72 12.09 -3.19
CA ARG A 256 4.38 13.35 -3.89
C ARG A 256 4.03 13.14 -5.36
N MET A 257 4.72 12.23 -6.04
CA MET A 257 4.41 11.89 -7.43
C MET A 257 3.01 11.28 -7.58
N VAL A 258 2.62 10.39 -6.64
CA VAL A 258 1.28 9.80 -6.61
C VAL A 258 0.25 10.87 -6.28
N ALA A 259 0.50 11.70 -5.26
CA ALA A 259 -0.40 12.80 -4.85
C ALA A 259 -0.80 13.69 -6.03
N ASN A 260 0.20 14.12 -6.81
CA ASN A 260 -0.01 15.02 -7.95
C ASN A 260 -0.77 14.37 -9.12
N ARG A 261 -0.70 13.04 -9.26
CA ARG A 261 -1.35 12.30 -10.35
C ARG A 261 -2.70 11.71 -9.96
N TYR A 262 -2.96 11.56 -8.66
CA TYR A 262 -4.12 10.83 -8.14
C TYR A 262 -5.46 11.38 -8.62
N PRO A 263 -5.71 12.71 -8.67
CA PRO A 263 -6.96 13.21 -9.24
C PRO A 263 -7.16 12.78 -10.70
N GLY A 264 -6.08 12.76 -11.49
CA GLY A 264 -6.09 12.25 -12.85
C GLY A 264 -6.38 10.75 -12.93
N MET A 265 -5.89 9.95 -11.97
CA MET A 265 -6.21 8.52 -11.86
C MET A 265 -7.70 8.30 -11.57
N ILE A 266 -8.29 9.07 -10.65
CA ILE A 266 -9.72 8.99 -10.33
C ILE A 266 -10.58 9.45 -11.51
N ARG A 267 -10.16 10.52 -12.20
CA ARG A 267 -10.83 10.99 -13.42
C ARG A 267 -10.76 9.95 -14.54
N TYR A 268 -9.63 9.28 -14.71
CA TYR A 268 -9.49 8.16 -15.64
C TYR A 268 -10.41 7.00 -15.26
N MET A 269 -10.45 6.62 -13.98
CA MET A 269 -11.34 5.57 -13.47
C MET A 269 -12.81 5.89 -13.76
N HIS A 270 -13.27 7.11 -13.45
CA HIS A 270 -14.61 7.56 -13.77
C HIS A 270 -14.91 7.46 -15.28
N ASN A 271 -13.96 7.86 -16.14
CA ASN A 271 -14.14 7.78 -17.59
C ASN A 271 -14.20 6.33 -18.13
N GLN A 272 -13.74 5.34 -17.36
CA GLN A 272 -13.89 3.92 -17.69
C GLN A 272 -15.17 3.31 -17.13
N MET A 273 -15.94 4.06 -16.33
CA MET A 273 -17.19 3.57 -15.77
C MET A 273 -18.32 3.60 -16.81
N ARG A 274 -19.20 2.61 -16.71
CA ARG A 274 -20.42 2.48 -17.51
C ARG A 274 -21.60 2.27 -16.60
N ILE A 275 -22.71 2.91 -16.95
CA ILE A 275 -23.98 2.79 -16.25
C ILE A 275 -24.81 1.71 -16.93
N GLY A 276 -25.47 0.88 -16.14
CA GLY A 276 -26.41 -0.13 -16.60
C GLY A 276 -27.50 -0.41 -15.57
N VAL A 277 -28.38 -1.33 -15.93
CA VAL A 277 -29.40 -1.90 -15.05
C VAL A 277 -29.31 -3.41 -15.20
N GLY A 278 -29.17 -4.12 -14.09
CA GLY A 278 -29.31 -5.57 -14.02
C GLY A 278 -30.57 -5.85 -13.22
N GLY A 279 -31.45 -6.75 -13.67
CA GLY A 279 -32.64 -7.11 -12.88
C GLY A 279 -33.35 -5.90 -12.26
N ASP A 280 -33.41 -5.87 -10.92
CA ASP A 280 -34.02 -4.81 -10.10
C ASP A 280 -33.02 -3.77 -9.54
N GLU A 281 -31.77 -3.82 -10.00
CA GLU A 281 -30.67 -3.02 -9.47
C GLU A 281 -30.06 -2.08 -10.52
N ALA A 282 -29.63 -0.91 -10.04
CA ALA A 282 -28.76 0.00 -10.76
C ALA A 282 -27.33 -0.54 -10.72
N VAL A 283 -26.61 -0.51 -11.84
CA VAL A 283 -25.25 -1.05 -11.93
C VAL A 283 -24.31 0.02 -12.49
N ILE A 284 -23.13 0.16 -11.88
CA ILE A 284 -22.01 0.90 -12.44
C ILE A 284 -20.80 -0.02 -12.44
N ASN A 285 -20.16 -0.26 -13.58
CA ASN A 285 -18.96 -1.07 -13.64
C ASN A 285 -17.85 -0.39 -14.44
N GLY A 286 -16.62 -0.85 -14.27
CA GLY A 286 -15.46 -0.31 -14.97
C GLY A 286 -14.36 -1.35 -15.10
N VAL A 287 -13.61 -1.24 -16.19
CA VAL A 287 -12.43 -2.06 -16.47
C VAL A 287 -11.24 -1.13 -16.61
N LEU A 288 -10.18 -1.40 -15.85
CA LEU A 288 -8.94 -0.64 -15.85
C LEU A 288 -7.74 -1.56 -16.09
N PRO A 289 -6.57 -0.99 -16.46
CA PRO A 289 -5.31 -1.74 -16.41
C PRO A 289 -5.09 -2.37 -15.03
N SER A 290 -4.56 -3.59 -14.97
CA SER A 290 -4.35 -4.34 -13.73
C SER A 290 -3.69 -3.50 -12.62
N GLN A 291 -2.64 -2.75 -12.98
CA GLN A 291 -1.88 -1.88 -12.08
C GLN A 291 -2.67 -0.72 -11.48
N ALA A 292 -3.87 -0.41 -11.98
CA ALA A 292 -4.69 0.64 -11.41
C ALA A 292 -5.16 0.28 -9.99
N ALA A 293 -5.35 -1.01 -9.67
CA ALA A 293 -5.87 -1.43 -8.37
C ALA A 293 -4.98 -0.97 -7.20
N HIS A 294 -3.72 -1.40 -7.17
CA HIS A 294 -2.82 -1.00 -6.08
C HIS A 294 -2.51 0.50 -6.07
N ASN A 295 -2.49 1.17 -7.23
CA ASN A 295 -2.24 2.62 -7.30
C ASN A 295 -3.43 3.44 -6.76
N LEU A 296 -4.65 3.07 -7.13
CA LEU A 296 -5.87 3.72 -6.64
C LEU A 296 -6.02 3.54 -5.13
N LEU A 297 -5.74 2.33 -4.64
CA LEU A 297 -5.80 2.01 -3.21
C LEU A 297 -4.69 2.71 -2.42
N PHE A 298 -3.44 2.68 -2.91
CA PHE A 298 -2.32 3.39 -2.29
C PHE A 298 -2.60 4.89 -2.18
N GLY A 299 -2.98 5.54 -3.29
CA GLY A 299 -3.28 6.97 -3.28
C GLY A 299 -4.41 7.31 -2.32
N GLY A 300 -5.48 6.52 -2.30
CA GLY A 300 -6.61 6.69 -1.38
C GLY A 300 -6.17 6.63 0.07
N THR A 301 -5.43 5.58 0.44
CA THR A 301 -4.85 5.42 1.78
C THR A 301 -3.98 6.62 2.16
N MET A 302 -3.09 7.06 1.27
CA MET A 302 -2.22 8.21 1.55
C MET A 302 -3.00 9.51 1.75
N PHE A 303 -4.05 9.76 0.95
CA PHE A 303 -4.92 10.93 1.14
C PHE A 303 -5.70 10.88 2.46
N LEU A 304 -6.14 9.69 2.90
CA LEU A 304 -6.79 9.51 4.19
C LEU A 304 -5.85 9.79 5.35
N LEU A 305 -4.61 9.30 5.26
CA LEU A 305 -3.59 9.53 6.28
C LEU A 305 -3.07 10.98 6.27
N ALA A 306 -3.08 11.66 5.13
CA ALA A 306 -2.60 13.04 4.96
C ALA A 306 -3.34 14.04 5.84
N GLN A 307 -2.62 14.95 6.51
CA GLN A 307 -3.22 16.08 7.22
C GLN A 307 -2.76 17.41 6.58
N PRO A 308 -3.65 18.38 6.37
CA PRO A 308 -3.26 19.71 5.92
C PRO A 308 -2.24 20.35 6.87
N GLY A 309 -1.20 20.98 6.33
CA GLY A 309 -0.18 21.67 7.12
C GLY A 309 0.79 20.78 7.91
N VAL A 310 0.58 19.45 7.93
CA VAL A 310 1.47 18.49 8.57
C VAL A 310 1.96 17.52 7.51
N ALA A 311 3.25 17.55 7.20
CA ALA A 311 3.84 16.50 6.38
C ALA A 311 3.58 15.15 7.08
N ILE A 312 2.98 14.18 6.38
CA ILE A 312 2.84 12.82 6.92
C ILE A 312 4.25 12.33 7.23
N ALA A 313 4.58 12.27 8.52
CA ALA A 313 5.67 11.42 8.96
C ALA A 313 5.24 10.00 8.60
N GLY A 314 5.98 9.35 7.70
CA GLY A 314 5.87 7.90 7.57
C GLY A 314 5.99 7.29 8.96
N ASN A 315 5.23 6.21 9.22
CA ASN A 315 5.31 5.46 10.46
C ASN A 315 6.77 5.33 10.90
N PRO A 316 7.10 5.49 12.21
CA PRO A 316 8.40 5.12 12.70
C PRO A 316 8.51 3.60 12.73
N ALA A 317 8.50 2.95 11.56
CA ALA A 317 9.43 1.86 11.36
C ALA A 317 10.78 2.48 11.71
N ALA A 318 11.47 1.90 12.71
CA ALA A 318 12.73 2.38 13.26
C ALA A 318 13.46 3.16 12.18
N LYS A 319 13.63 4.48 12.37
CA LYS A 319 14.30 5.37 11.39
C LYS A 319 15.42 4.50 10.82
N PRO A 320 15.40 4.09 9.54
CA PRO A 320 16.56 3.41 9.01
C PRO A 320 17.67 4.38 9.33
N GLN A 321 18.58 3.98 10.23
CA GLN A 321 19.68 4.82 10.60
C GLN A 321 20.35 5.05 9.26
N GLY A 322 20.17 6.25 8.70
CA GLY A 322 20.86 6.66 7.50
C GLY A 322 22.34 6.36 7.73
N PRO A 323 23.11 6.10 6.67
CA PRO A 323 24.52 5.77 6.81
C PRO A 323 25.19 6.72 7.80
N GLN A 324 25.81 6.14 8.83
CA GLN A 324 26.38 6.92 9.95
C GLN A 324 27.76 7.48 9.60
N THR A 325 28.39 6.97 8.54
CA THR A 325 29.70 7.40 8.03
C THR A 325 29.66 7.55 6.51
N VAL A 326 30.66 8.22 5.95
CA VAL A 326 30.81 8.41 4.49
C VAL A 326 30.97 7.05 3.79
N GLU A 327 31.65 6.09 4.40
CA GLU A 327 31.88 4.74 3.85
C GLU A 327 30.58 3.95 3.77
N ALA A 328 29.76 4.01 4.82
CA ALA A 328 28.42 3.41 4.82
C ALA A 328 27.54 4.05 3.73
N LEU A 329 27.68 5.35 3.50
CA LEU A 329 26.95 6.09 2.46
C LEU A 329 27.42 5.67 1.06
N LEU A 330 28.72 5.51 0.85
CA LEU A 330 29.30 5.03 -0.41
C LEU A 330 28.83 3.61 -0.79
N ALA A 331 28.47 2.79 0.20
CA ALA A 331 27.91 1.46 0.00
C ALA A 331 26.40 1.44 -0.28
N THR A 332 25.69 2.57 -0.13
CA THR A 332 24.24 2.63 -0.38
C THR A 332 23.92 2.47 -1.86
N LYS A 333 22.84 1.76 -2.15
CA LYS A 333 22.42 1.46 -3.52
C LYS A 333 21.54 2.56 -4.12
N LEU A 334 21.75 2.83 -5.39
CA LEU A 334 21.01 3.79 -6.18
C LEU A 334 20.84 3.40 -7.64
N ASP A 335 19.85 4.07 -8.24
CA ASP A 335 19.57 4.01 -9.66
C ASP A 335 19.89 5.39 -10.23
N LEU A 336 20.65 5.43 -11.32
CA LEU A 336 21.08 6.67 -11.97
C LEU A 336 21.09 6.44 -13.48
N SER A 337 20.38 7.28 -14.22
CA SER A 337 20.39 7.20 -15.69
C SER A 337 20.39 8.58 -16.34
N PHE A 338 21.23 8.75 -17.36
CA PHE A 338 21.23 9.90 -18.26
C PHE A 338 22.02 9.59 -19.53
N ASP A 339 21.56 10.13 -20.67
CA ASP A 339 22.17 9.86 -21.97
C ASP A 339 23.49 10.62 -22.16
N GLN A 340 23.52 11.91 -21.81
CA GLN A 340 24.70 12.76 -21.98
C GLN A 340 24.67 14.00 -21.07
N GLN A 341 25.71 14.21 -20.27
CA GLN A 341 25.90 15.41 -19.44
C GLN A 341 27.39 15.75 -19.27
N SER A 342 27.72 16.96 -18.77
CA SER A 342 29.11 17.26 -18.37
C SER A 342 29.44 16.61 -17.02
N LEU A 343 30.72 16.35 -16.75
CA LEU A 343 31.20 15.83 -15.46
C LEU A 343 30.73 16.69 -14.29
N GLU A 344 30.76 18.02 -14.43
CA GLU A 344 30.27 18.95 -13.41
C GLU A 344 28.78 18.75 -13.08
N PHE A 345 27.93 18.62 -14.11
CA PHE A 345 26.50 18.40 -13.90
C PHE A 345 26.21 16.99 -13.38
N ALA A 346 26.89 15.97 -13.89
CA ALA A 346 26.72 14.59 -13.42
C ALA A 346 27.05 14.44 -11.93
N ILE A 347 28.14 15.07 -11.46
CA ILE A 347 28.53 15.04 -10.05
C ILE A 347 27.58 15.86 -9.17
N ARG A 348 27.12 17.02 -9.66
CA ARG A 348 26.15 17.84 -8.93
C ARG A 348 24.82 17.12 -8.76
N ASP A 349 24.30 16.54 -9.84
CA ASP A 349 23.01 15.86 -9.85
C ASP A 349 23.07 14.58 -8.99
N LEU A 350 24.19 13.82 -9.03
CA LEU A 350 24.44 12.72 -8.10
C LEU A 350 24.49 13.17 -6.63
N GLY A 351 25.14 14.31 -6.36
CA GLY A 351 25.18 14.88 -5.01
C GLY A 351 23.80 15.32 -4.51
N GLN A 352 22.94 15.81 -5.40
CA GLN A 352 21.56 16.16 -5.08
C GLN A 352 20.70 14.92 -4.83
N GLU A 353 20.83 13.89 -5.66
CA GLU A 353 20.15 12.59 -5.47
C GLU A 353 20.45 11.98 -4.11
N VAL A 354 21.72 12.04 -3.66
CA VAL A 354 22.11 11.57 -2.33
C VAL A 354 21.47 12.40 -1.21
N LYS A 355 21.41 13.72 -1.36
CA LYS A 355 20.76 14.62 -0.38
C LYS A 355 19.24 14.38 -0.31
N ASP A 356 18.61 14.12 -1.45
CA ASP A 356 17.18 13.85 -1.54
C ASP A 356 16.82 12.50 -0.90
N ARG A 357 17.69 11.49 -1.05
CA ARG A 357 17.54 10.17 -0.41
C ARG A 357 17.87 10.19 1.09
N HIS A 358 18.85 10.99 1.49
CA HIS A 358 19.32 11.09 2.87
C HIS A 358 19.29 12.54 3.37
N PRO A 359 18.09 13.09 3.65
CA PRO A 359 17.92 14.50 4.04
C PRO A 359 18.52 14.81 5.42
N VAL A 360 18.78 13.78 6.24
CA VAL A 360 19.39 13.90 7.56
C VAL A 360 20.57 12.94 7.62
N LEU A 361 21.78 13.46 7.37
CA LEU A 361 23.04 12.76 7.62
C LEU A 361 23.68 13.31 8.90
N PRO A 362 24.29 12.47 9.74
CA PRO A 362 25.01 12.92 10.94
C PRO A 362 26.33 13.63 10.63
N PHE A 363 26.69 13.76 9.34
CA PHE A 363 27.87 14.45 8.84
C PHE A 363 27.51 15.29 7.61
N ALA A 364 28.31 16.31 7.31
CA ALA A 364 28.14 17.11 6.11
C ALA A 364 28.62 16.32 4.87
N PHE A 365 27.70 15.97 3.96
CA PHE A 365 28.04 15.30 2.71
C PHE A 365 28.01 16.29 1.53
N ARG A 366 29.11 16.30 0.77
CA ARG A 366 29.18 16.92 -0.56
C ARG A 366 30.17 16.18 -1.43
N ILE A 367 30.01 16.33 -2.74
CA ILE A 367 30.97 15.87 -3.74
C ILE A 367 31.55 17.13 -4.38
N GLN A 368 32.87 17.29 -4.34
CA GLN A 368 33.55 18.48 -4.85
C GLN A 368 34.59 18.12 -5.90
N ILE A 369 34.54 18.82 -7.03
CA ILE A 369 35.58 18.71 -8.08
C ILE A 369 36.73 19.66 -7.73
N VAL A 370 37.93 19.11 -7.55
CA VAL A 370 39.14 19.88 -7.23
C VAL A 370 39.75 20.41 -8.52
N GLY A 371 39.22 21.52 -9.04
CA GLY A 371 39.59 22.02 -10.37
C GLY A 371 41.08 22.31 -10.57
N THR A 372 41.80 22.75 -9.54
CA THR A 372 43.25 22.97 -9.62
C THR A 372 44.01 21.67 -9.88
N ASP A 373 43.56 20.56 -9.31
CA ASP A 373 44.18 19.25 -9.53
C ASP A 373 43.93 18.76 -10.96
N LEU A 374 42.71 18.98 -11.47
CA LEU A 374 42.32 18.65 -12.84
C LEU A 374 43.10 19.48 -13.87
N GLU A 375 43.22 20.79 -13.67
CA GLU A 375 43.94 21.72 -14.55
C GLU A 375 45.41 21.33 -14.70
N ASN A 376 46.08 21.01 -13.58
CA ASN A 376 47.48 20.61 -13.56
C ASN A 376 47.78 19.33 -14.37
N ASP A 377 46.80 18.44 -14.55
CA ASP A 377 46.92 17.22 -15.35
C ASP A 377 46.22 17.33 -16.72
N GLY A 378 45.80 18.54 -17.12
CA GLY A 378 45.17 18.82 -18.42
C GLY A 378 43.74 18.30 -18.58
N ILE A 379 43.03 18.10 -17.47
CA ILE A 379 41.65 17.60 -17.44
C ILE A 379 40.68 18.78 -17.26
N THR A 380 39.58 18.80 -18.00
CA THR A 380 38.57 19.87 -17.91
C THR A 380 37.30 19.39 -17.21
N ARG A 381 36.63 20.29 -16.47
CA ARG A 381 35.35 19.98 -15.78
C ARG A 381 34.18 19.71 -16.75
N ASN A 382 34.33 20.13 -18.01
CA ASN A 382 33.32 20.01 -19.05
C ASN A 382 33.46 18.72 -19.89
N GLN A 383 34.27 17.75 -19.44
CA GLN A 383 34.31 16.43 -20.06
C GLN A 383 32.92 15.81 -20.11
N GLN A 384 32.57 15.19 -21.23
CA GLN A 384 31.26 14.62 -21.44
C GLN A 384 31.18 13.21 -20.87
N VAL A 385 30.14 12.97 -20.08
CA VAL A 385 29.76 11.67 -19.56
C VAL A 385 28.55 11.20 -20.37
N ARG A 386 28.63 10.01 -20.96
CA ARG A 386 27.60 9.47 -21.85
C ARG A 386 27.15 8.09 -21.41
N ASP A 387 25.94 7.72 -21.78
CA ASP A 387 25.39 6.36 -21.67
C ASP A 387 25.44 5.79 -20.24
N ILE A 388 25.12 6.62 -19.24
CA ILE A 388 25.00 6.16 -17.85
C ILE A 388 23.62 5.54 -17.67
N ASN A 389 23.60 4.25 -17.36
CA ASN A 389 22.39 3.53 -16.99
C ASN A 389 22.73 2.52 -15.88
N LEU A 390 22.47 2.92 -14.65
CA LEU A 390 22.78 2.16 -13.44
C LEU A 390 21.50 1.78 -12.73
N THR A 391 21.39 0.48 -12.42
CA THR A 391 20.30 -0.08 -11.63
C THR A 391 20.90 -0.89 -10.49
N ASP A 392 20.44 -0.64 -9.26
CA ASP A 392 20.84 -1.33 -8.04
C ASP A 392 22.37 -1.28 -7.79
N LYS A 393 23.01 -0.16 -8.13
CA LYS A 393 24.47 0.05 -8.00
C LYS A 393 24.82 0.91 -6.79
N SER A 394 25.94 0.63 -6.14
CA SER A 394 26.41 1.46 -5.02
C SER A 394 26.79 2.87 -5.46
N LEU A 395 26.73 3.83 -4.55
CA LEU A 395 27.21 5.19 -4.80
C LEU A 395 28.70 5.21 -5.22
N ALA A 396 29.52 4.34 -4.64
CA ALA A 396 30.91 4.15 -5.06
C ALA A 396 31.03 3.65 -6.51
N GLU A 397 30.20 2.70 -6.93
CA GLU A 397 30.16 2.23 -8.33
C GLU A 397 29.70 3.35 -9.27
N ALA A 398 28.68 4.12 -8.89
CA ALA A 398 28.19 5.24 -9.69
C ALA A 398 29.26 6.34 -9.88
N LEU A 399 29.93 6.74 -8.78
CA LEU A 399 31.06 7.67 -8.83
C LEU A 399 32.19 7.15 -9.71
N THR A 400 32.52 5.87 -9.61
CA THR A 400 33.56 5.22 -10.42
C THR A 400 33.21 5.28 -11.90
N GLN A 401 31.98 4.92 -12.25
CA GLN A 401 31.55 4.91 -13.63
C GLN A 401 31.53 6.31 -14.24
N ILE A 402 31.09 7.33 -13.49
CA ILE A 402 31.12 8.73 -13.94
C ILE A 402 32.54 9.18 -14.27
N VAL A 403 33.52 8.94 -13.38
CA VAL A 403 34.91 9.40 -13.61
C VAL A 403 35.63 8.60 -14.70
N VAL A 404 35.33 7.32 -14.85
CA VAL A 404 35.91 6.47 -15.92
C VAL A 404 35.36 6.89 -17.28
N VAL A 405 34.04 7.09 -17.39
CA VAL A 405 33.40 7.50 -18.63
C VAL A 405 33.81 8.93 -19.01
N ALA A 406 33.91 9.84 -18.03
CA ALA A 406 34.36 11.21 -18.28
C ALA A 406 35.75 11.27 -18.95
N GLN A 407 36.69 10.44 -18.48
CA GLN A 407 38.04 10.41 -19.01
C GLN A 407 38.19 9.54 -20.28
N ALA A 408 37.27 8.57 -20.49
CA ALA A 408 37.15 7.75 -21.70
C ALA A 408 38.47 7.09 -22.18
N THR A 409 39.27 6.56 -21.25
CA THR A 409 40.59 5.98 -21.58
C THR A 409 40.50 4.67 -22.36
N GLY A 410 39.33 4.02 -22.39
CA GLY A 410 39.12 2.70 -22.98
C GLY A 410 39.84 1.56 -22.23
N LYS A 411 40.37 1.85 -21.04
CA LYS A 411 41.15 0.93 -20.21
C LYS A 411 40.46 0.72 -18.86
N PRO A 412 40.80 -0.36 -18.11
CA PRO A 412 40.27 -0.57 -16.76
C PRO A 412 40.58 0.61 -15.83
N ALA A 413 39.73 0.83 -14.83
CA ALA A 413 39.88 1.92 -13.85
C ALA A 413 41.20 1.88 -13.06
N SER A 414 41.78 0.68 -12.89
CA SER A 414 43.08 0.49 -12.23
C SER A 414 44.28 0.90 -13.10
N HIS A 415 44.09 1.09 -14.41
CA HIS A 415 45.19 1.42 -15.32
C HIS A 415 45.75 2.82 -15.03
N PRO A 416 47.09 3.04 -15.08
CA PRO A 416 47.71 4.34 -14.78
C PRO A 416 47.19 5.52 -15.64
N ASP A 417 46.76 5.24 -16.87
CA ASP A 417 46.14 6.23 -17.77
C ASP A 417 44.80 6.77 -17.27
N GLN A 418 44.11 6.06 -16.38
CA GLN A 418 42.97 6.58 -15.63
C GLN A 418 43.49 7.55 -14.56
N LYS A 419 43.61 8.81 -14.95
CA LYS A 419 44.09 9.93 -14.14
C LYS A 419 42.97 10.49 -13.28
N LEU A 420 41.74 10.59 -13.78
CA LEU A 420 40.58 11.11 -13.06
C LEU A 420 40.06 10.04 -12.09
N VAL A 421 39.98 10.39 -10.81
CA VAL A 421 39.58 9.48 -9.72
C VAL A 421 38.67 10.22 -8.73
N TRP A 422 37.98 9.45 -7.89
CA TRP A 422 37.33 9.99 -6.69
C TRP A 422 38.02 9.43 -5.44
N VAL A 423 38.04 10.21 -4.37
CA VAL A 423 38.61 9.83 -3.06
C VAL A 423 37.77 10.42 -1.93
N VAL A 424 37.86 9.85 -0.74
CA VAL A 424 37.38 10.50 0.49
C VAL A 424 38.54 11.28 1.10
N GLY A 425 38.34 12.56 1.37
CA GLY A 425 39.40 13.43 1.88
C GLY A 425 38.86 14.60 2.70
N PRO A 426 39.75 15.35 3.37
CA PRO A 426 39.37 16.55 4.08
C PRO A 426 38.79 17.57 3.11
N ASP A 427 37.71 18.20 3.56
CA ASP A 427 37.05 19.27 2.86
C ASP A 427 38.00 20.49 2.71
N PRO A 428 38.24 20.98 1.48
CA PRO A 428 39.14 22.12 1.23
C PRO A 428 38.70 23.43 1.90
N ASP A 429 37.40 23.61 2.12
CA ASP A 429 36.80 24.80 2.73
C ASP A 429 36.63 24.61 4.26
N GLN A 430 36.56 23.36 4.73
CA GLN A 430 36.38 22.98 6.14
C GLN A 430 37.23 21.75 6.52
N PRO A 431 38.54 21.90 6.78
CA PRO A 431 39.47 20.77 6.93
C PRO A 431 39.15 19.74 8.03
N GLN A 432 38.24 20.04 8.94
CA GLN A 432 37.75 19.14 10.00
C GLN A 432 36.65 18.17 9.52
N SER A 433 36.12 18.35 8.31
CA SER A 433 35.06 17.52 7.73
C SER A 433 35.60 16.67 6.59
N GLN A 434 35.06 15.46 6.41
CA GLN A 434 35.41 14.59 5.28
C GLN A 434 34.31 14.61 4.21
N ILE A 435 34.72 14.71 2.96
CA ILE A 435 33.84 14.77 1.78
C ILE A 435 34.39 13.90 0.65
N VAL A 436 33.59 13.68 -0.38
CA VAL A 436 34.07 13.03 -1.61
C VAL A 436 34.70 14.09 -2.52
N LEU A 437 35.93 13.85 -2.94
CA LEU A 437 36.69 14.70 -3.84
C LEU A 437 36.83 13.99 -5.18
N VAL A 438 36.47 14.67 -6.27
CA VAL A 438 36.84 14.28 -7.64
C VAL A 438 38.12 15.02 -7.99
N THR A 439 39.21 14.27 -8.13
CA THR A 439 40.58 14.78 -8.28
C THR A 439 41.36 13.89 -9.25
N THR A 440 42.68 14.08 -9.35
CA THR A 440 43.56 13.25 -10.16
C THR A 440 44.37 12.29 -9.30
N ARG A 441 44.77 11.16 -9.90
CA ARG A 441 45.59 10.11 -9.28
C ARG A 441 46.90 10.69 -8.73
N ILE A 442 47.55 11.57 -9.48
CA ILE A 442 48.80 12.23 -9.08
C ILE A 442 48.56 13.14 -7.86
N ALA A 443 47.48 13.94 -7.89
CA ALA A 443 47.15 14.82 -6.78
C ALA A 443 46.76 14.05 -5.52
N ALA A 444 45.99 12.95 -5.66
CA ALA A 444 45.64 12.06 -4.57
C ALA A 444 46.90 11.46 -3.90
N MET A 445 47.87 10.99 -4.70
CA MET A 445 49.15 10.49 -4.19
C MET A 445 49.97 11.58 -3.49
N LYS A 446 50.08 12.78 -4.07
CA LYS A 446 50.80 13.92 -3.45
C LYS A 446 50.19 14.35 -2.11
N LYS A 447 48.87 14.25 -1.98
CA LYS A 447 48.12 14.61 -0.76
C LYS A 447 47.92 13.43 0.20
N ASN A 448 48.53 12.28 -0.10
CA ASN A 448 48.39 11.03 0.68
C ASN A 448 46.93 10.60 0.90
N TYR A 449 46.06 10.81 -0.08
CA TYR A 449 44.70 10.28 -0.05
C TYR A 449 44.69 8.79 -0.39
N GLU A 450 43.85 8.04 0.33
CA GLU A 450 43.65 6.64 0.06
C GLU A 450 42.79 6.46 -1.20
N LEU A 451 43.37 5.87 -2.25
CA LEU A 451 42.64 5.57 -3.48
C LEU A 451 41.64 4.44 -3.23
N PRO A 452 40.39 4.50 -3.71
CA PRO A 452 39.49 3.36 -3.73
C PRO A 452 40.12 2.14 -4.42
N ALA A 453 39.80 0.93 -3.94
CA ALA A 453 40.40 -0.32 -4.42
C ALA A 453 40.33 -0.49 -5.94
N VAL A 454 39.22 -0.05 -6.56
CA VAL A 454 38.99 -0.10 -8.01
C VAL A 454 40.02 0.69 -8.84
N PHE A 455 40.68 1.68 -8.24
CA PHE A 455 41.72 2.47 -8.89
C PHE A 455 43.13 1.98 -8.58
N ARG A 456 43.34 1.06 -7.63
CA ARG A 456 44.68 0.53 -7.34
C ARG A 456 45.05 -0.50 -8.41
N SER A 457 46.25 -0.41 -8.95
CA SER A 457 46.85 -1.54 -9.68
C SER A 457 47.12 -2.65 -8.65
N GLU A 458 46.84 -3.92 -9.01
CA GLU A 458 47.39 -5.05 -8.25
C GLU A 458 48.92 -4.97 -8.14
#